data_AF-A0A210RVE1-F1
#
_entry.id   AF-A0A210RVE1-F1
#
_cell.length_a   1.000
_cell.length_b   1.000
_cell.length_c   1.000
_cell.angle_alpha   90.00
_cell.angle_beta   90.00
_cell.angle_gamma   90.00
#
_symmetry.space_group_name_H-M   'P 1'
#
loop_
_entity.id
_entity.type
_entity.pdbx_description
1 polymer ?
#
loop_
_entity_poly.entity_id
_entity_poly.type
_entity_poly.pdbx_seq_one_letter_code
_entity_poly.pdbx_strand_id
1 'polypeptide(L)'
;MYRIIVLLIISLGLIACKSNDRVVSAWEINDVYRSTIISSNPSNGAKIYQGPPINTMDDANTFEMFSLRGEKSTQGAKSYELLVHLTYFAPWRYYESANLLNKPASTFKVVSREAGICDAQGCVFKELMSIQVTDTFLREQMDKGFQVTISSKTGVSSNLFVPAQYLKGYLQAVDGPKN
;
A
#
# COMPACT_ATOMS: atom_id res chain seq x y z
N MET A 1 39.72 3.52 -37.16
CA MET A 1 38.26 3.72 -37.36
C MET A 1 37.38 2.66 -36.70
N TYR A 2 37.89 1.48 -36.33
CA TYR A 2 37.10 0.42 -35.67
C TYR A 2 36.71 0.73 -34.20
N ARG A 3 37.56 1.46 -33.47
CA ARG A 3 37.34 1.79 -32.05
C ARG A 3 36.16 2.75 -31.79
N ILE A 4 35.84 3.62 -32.75
CA ILE A 4 34.73 4.58 -32.65
C ILE A 4 33.38 3.87 -32.88
N ILE A 5 33.36 2.87 -33.77
CA ILE A 5 32.16 2.08 -34.06
C ILE A 5 31.76 1.22 -32.85
N VAL A 6 32.74 0.64 -32.15
CA VAL A 6 32.48 -0.15 -30.93
C VAL A 6 31.89 0.70 -29.79
N LEU A 7 32.34 1.96 -29.63
CA LEU A 7 31.82 2.88 -28.62
C LEU A 7 30.37 3.32 -28.89
N LEU A 8 29.99 3.47 -30.17
CA LEU A 8 28.61 3.80 -30.57
C LEU A 8 27.63 2.63 -30.36
N ILE A 9 28.09 1.39 -30.51
CA ILE A 9 27.25 0.20 -30.27
C ILE A 9 26.99 -0.01 -28.77
N ILE A 10 27.97 0.32 -27.91
CA ILE A 10 27.82 0.20 -26.45
C ILE A 10 26.88 1.28 -25.89
N SER A 11 26.89 2.51 -26.44
CA SER A 11 25.99 3.58 -25.99
C SER A 11 24.53 3.36 -26.38
N LEU A 12 24.26 2.69 -27.50
CA LEU A 12 22.90 2.30 -27.91
C LEU A 12 22.31 1.15 -27.07
N GLY A 13 23.16 0.32 -26.44
CA GLY A 13 22.72 -0.77 -25.55
C GLY A 13 22.21 -0.30 -24.18
N LEU A 14 22.58 0.91 -23.73
CA LEU A 14 22.21 1.44 -22.40
C LEU A 14 20.86 2.17 -22.35
N ILE A 15 20.22 2.42 -23.50
CA ILE A 15 18.94 3.15 -23.57
C ILE A 15 17.72 2.22 -23.40
N ALA A 16 17.91 0.89 -23.38
CA ALA A 16 16.83 -0.09 -23.27
C ALA A 16 16.40 -0.45 -21.84
N CYS A 17 16.97 0.18 -20.81
CA CYS A 17 16.50 0.04 -19.42
C CYS A 17 15.83 1.32 -18.92
N LYS A 18 14.94 1.91 -19.72
CA LYS A 18 13.90 2.77 -19.16
C LYS A 18 12.74 1.86 -18.80
N SER A 19 12.81 1.20 -17.63
CA SER A 19 11.62 0.62 -17.01
C SER A 19 10.66 1.77 -16.79
N ASN A 20 9.72 1.91 -17.72
CA ASN A 20 8.60 2.81 -17.57
C ASN A 20 7.70 2.11 -16.55
N ASP A 21 8.03 2.24 -15.27
CA ASP A 21 7.26 1.66 -14.18
C ASP A 21 5.82 2.12 -14.40
N ARG A 22 4.96 1.16 -14.74
CA ARG A 22 3.57 1.45 -15.06
C ARG A 22 2.97 2.09 -13.81
N VAL A 23 2.55 3.35 -13.93
CA VAL A 23 1.79 4.01 -12.86
C VAL A 23 0.51 3.21 -12.68
N VAL A 24 0.41 2.50 -11.57
CA VAL A 24 -0.77 1.69 -11.27
C VAL A 24 -1.86 2.63 -10.77
N SER A 25 -2.92 2.79 -11.56
CA SER A 25 -4.07 3.58 -11.15
C SER A 25 -4.93 2.78 -10.18
N ALA A 26 -4.99 3.22 -8.92
CA ALA A 26 -5.93 2.67 -7.94
C ALA A 26 -7.42 2.87 -8.34
N TRP A 27 -7.67 3.70 -9.35
CA TRP A 27 -8.99 4.01 -9.87
C TRP A 27 -9.41 3.12 -11.05
N GLU A 28 -8.52 2.24 -11.52
CA GLU A 28 -8.80 1.31 -12.60
C GLU A 28 -8.81 -0.13 -12.10
N ILE A 29 -9.97 -0.78 -12.20
CA ILE A 29 -10.19 -2.15 -11.70
C ILE A 29 -9.17 -3.14 -12.29
N ASN A 30 -8.94 -3.07 -13.60
CA ASN A 30 -8.03 -3.99 -14.30
C ASN A 30 -6.57 -3.79 -13.90
N ASP A 31 -6.17 -2.56 -13.58
CA ASP A 31 -4.80 -2.24 -13.18
C ASP A 31 -4.54 -2.76 -11.78
N VAL A 32 -5.48 -2.55 -10.86
CA VAL A 32 -5.38 -3.11 -9.51
C VAL A 32 -5.39 -4.64 -9.54
N TYR A 33 -6.26 -5.27 -10.34
CA TYR A 33 -6.27 -6.72 -10.52
C TYR A 33 -4.93 -7.27 -11.01
N ARG A 34 -4.36 -6.67 -12.07
CA ARG A 34 -3.10 -7.15 -12.68
C ARG A 34 -1.86 -6.86 -11.83
N SER A 35 -1.89 -5.80 -11.04
CA SER A 35 -0.78 -5.40 -10.18
C SER A 35 -0.86 -5.96 -8.76
N THR A 36 -1.91 -6.72 -8.43
CA THR A 36 -1.97 -7.46 -7.17
C THR A 36 -0.97 -8.60 -7.20
N ILE A 37 0.03 -8.55 -6.32
CA ILE A 37 1.08 -9.56 -6.20
C ILE A 37 0.54 -10.74 -5.42
N ILE A 38 0.70 -11.94 -5.98
CA ILE A 38 0.34 -13.20 -5.34
C ILE A 38 1.62 -13.95 -5.02
N SER A 39 1.83 -14.27 -3.75
CA SER A 39 2.99 -15.04 -3.28
C SER A 39 2.56 -16.11 -2.27
N SER A 40 3.47 -17.03 -1.95
CA SER A 40 3.23 -18.04 -0.91
C SER A 40 3.92 -17.61 0.38
N ASN A 41 3.22 -17.76 1.50
CA ASN A 41 3.82 -17.66 2.82
C ASN A 41 4.67 -18.92 3.07
N PRO A 42 6.00 -18.80 3.19
CA PRO A 42 6.89 -19.96 3.29
C PRO A 42 6.70 -20.74 4.60
N SER A 43 6.13 -20.12 5.64
CA SER A 43 5.99 -20.73 6.96
C SER A 43 4.74 -21.62 7.10
N ASN A 44 3.67 -21.32 6.37
CA ASN A 44 2.38 -22.03 6.53
C ASN A 44 1.73 -22.43 5.19
N GLY A 45 2.34 -22.10 4.05
CA GLY A 45 1.82 -22.41 2.72
C GLY A 45 0.58 -21.59 2.31
N ALA A 46 0.16 -20.60 3.12
CA ALA A 46 -0.94 -19.72 2.78
C ALA A 46 -0.59 -18.84 1.57
N LYS A 47 -1.60 -18.44 0.79
CA LYS A 47 -1.41 -17.49 -0.31
C LYS A 47 -1.52 -16.06 0.24
N ILE A 48 -0.52 -15.23 -0.04
CA ILE A 48 -0.51 -13.80 0.27
C ILE A 48 -0.93 -13.04 -0.97
N TYR A 49 -1.80 -12.07 -0.79
CA TYR A 49 -2.30 -11.16 -1.82
C TYR A 49 -1.96 -9.74 -1.39
N GLN A 50 -1.03 -9.11 -2.09
CA GLN A 50 -0.57 -7.76 -1.83
C GLN A 50 -1.04 -6.84 -2.95
N GLY A 51 -1.98 -5.95 -2.65
CA GLY A 51 -2.46 -4.98 -3.61
C GLY A 51 -1.41 -3.89 -3.88
N PRO A 52 -1.53 -3.19 -5.02
CA PRO A 52 -0.62 -2.11 -5.37
C PRO A 52 -0.73 -0.95 -4.38
N PRO A 53 0.36 -0.21 -4.11
CA PRO A 53 0.31 0.93 -3.21
C PRO A 53 -0.51 2.07 -3.81
N ILE A 54 -1.36 2.67 -2.99
CA ILE A 54 -1.97 3.97 -3.21
C ILE A 54 -1.07 4.99 -2.53
N ASN A 55 -0.65 6.00 -3.29
CA ASN A 55 0.22 7.07 -2.80
C ASN A 55 -0.55 8.40 -2.85
N THR A 56 -0.62 9.08 -1.70
CA THR A 56 -1.24 10.40 -1.54
C THR A 56 -0.34 11.29 -0.68
N MET A 57 -0.71 12.57 -0.58
CA MET A 57 -0.07 13.51 0.33
C MET A 57 -1.17 14.33 1.01
N ASP A 58 -1.12 14.40 2.34
CA ASP A 58 -2.08 15.20 3.10
C ASP A 58 -1.67 16.68 3.18
N ASP A 59 -2.56 17.51 3.71
CA ASP A 59 -2.34 18.96 3.89
C ASP A 59 -1.18 19.27 4.84
N ALA A 60 -0.75 18.31 5.67
CA ALA A 60 0.38 18.42 6.57
C ALA A 60 1.70 17.92 5.95
N ASN A 61 1.74 17.74 4.62
CA ASN A 61 2.87 17.19 3.87
C ASN A 61 3.32 15.80 4.36
N THR A 62 2.38 15.01 4.86
CA THR A 62 2.60 13.59 5.15
C THR A 62 2.47 12.85 3.84
N PHE A 63 3.52 12.17 3.43
CA PHE A 63 3.42 11.21 2.35
C PHE A 63 2.75 9.94 2.87
N GLU A 64 1.66 9.56 2.24
CA GLU A 64 0.81 8.45 2.63
C GLU A 64 0.93 7.36 1.58
N MET A 65 1.42 6.19 1.99
CA MET A 65 1.47 5.00 1.14
C MET A 65 0.70 3.88 1.80
N PHE A 66 -0.34 3.37 1.16
CA PHE A 66 -1.18 2.32 1.76
C PHE A 66 -1.66 1.30 0.75
N SER A 67 -1.93 0.08 1.21
CA SER A 67 -2.38 -1.02 0.34
C SER A 67 -3.11 -2.09 1.16
N LEU A 68 -4.05 -2.78 0.52
CA LEU A 68 -4.63 -3.99 1.10
C LEU A 68 -3.67 -5.16 0.98
N ARG A 69 -3.50 -5.87 2.10
CA ARG A 69 -2.86 -7.17 2.17
C ARG A 69 -3.87 -8.20 2.67
N GLY A 70 -3.81 -9.39 2.10
CA GLY A 70 -4.68 -10.49 2.48
C GLY A 70 -3.91 -11.79 2.52
N GLU A 71 -4.32 -12.69 3.40
CA GLU A 71 -3.79 -14.04 3.48
C GLU A 71 -4.95 -15.03 3.34
N LYS A 72 -4.81 -15.99 2.42
CA LYS A 72 -5.74 -17.11 2.26
C LYS A 72 -5.06 -18.38 2.75
N SER A 73 -5.57 -18.94 3.84
CA SER A 73 -5.07 -20.19 4.40
C SER A 73 -5.23 -21.34 3.41
N THR A 74 -4.53 -22.45 3.66
CA THR A 74 -4.67 -23.68 2.88
C THR A 74 -6.09 -24.28 2.98
N GLN A 75 -6.81 -24.00 4.06
CA GLN A 75 -8.23 -24.34 4.26
C GLN A 75 -9.20 -23.33 3.61
N GLY A 76 -8.69 -22.26 2.99
CA GLY A 76 -9.48 -21.27 2.27
C GLY A 76 -10.00 -20.10 3.11
N ALA A 77 -9.72 -20.07 4.42
CA ALA A 77 -10.05 -18.92 5.26
C ALA A 77 -9.24 -17.69 4.83
N LYS A 78 -9.89 -16.51 4.80
CA LYS A 78 -9.26 -15.26 4.36
C LYS A 78 -9.18 -14.28 5.51
N SER A 79 -8.02 -13.64 5.66
CA SER A 79 -7.82 -12.49 6.53
C SER A 79 -7.32 -11.32 5.72
N TYR A 80 -7.66 -10.10 6.15
CA TYR A 80 -7.29 -8.88 5.45
C TYR A 80 -6.80 -7.82 6.43
N GLU A 81 -5.85 -7.02 5.97
CA GLU A 81 -5.35 -5.85 6.66
C GLU A 81 -5.07 -4.73 5.65
N LEU A 82 -5.24 -3.50 6.09
CA LEU A 82 -4.73 -2.32 5.40
C LEU A 82 -3.35 -2.01 5.99
N LEU A 83 -2.32 -2.13 5.17
CA LEU A 83 -0.98 -1.68 5.50
C LEU A 83 -0.87 -0.20 5.17
N VAL A 84 -0.40 0.59 6.13
CA VAL A 84 -0.26 2.04 5.99
C VAL A 84 1.14 2.44 6.40
N HIS A 85 1.83 3.14 5.51
CA HIS A 85 3.14 3.72 5.72
C HIS A 85 3.03 5.24 5.59
N LEU A 86 3.22 5.95 6.71
CA LEU A 86 3.22 7.40 6.77
C LEU A 86 4.65 7.90 6.88
N THR A 87 5.03 8.83 6.01
CA THR A 87 6.33 9.50 6.03
C THR A 87 6.13 11.01 6.20
N TYR A 88 6.75 11.61 7.21
CA TYR A 88 6.56 13.04 7.53
C TYR A 88 7.82 13.63 8.17
N PHE A 89 7.87 14.96 8.25
CA PHE A 89 8.92 15.68 8.96
C PHE A 89 8.54 15.96 10.41
N ALA A 90 9.56 16.06 11.26
CA ALA A 90 9.48 16.24 12.70
C ALA A 90 8.36 17.15 13.25
N PRO A 91 7.84 16.89 14.47
CA PRO A 91 8.26 15.85 15.44
C PRO A 91 7.58 14.49 15.23
N TRP A 92 8.02 13.45 15.97
CA TRP A 92 7.31 12.16 16.05
C TRP A 92 5.84 12.35 16.41
N ARG A 93 4.94 11.75 15.63
CA ARG A 93 3.49 11.83 15.84
C ARG A 93 2.94 10.67 16.66
N TYR A 94 3.57 9.50 16.57
CA TYR A 94 3.16 8.28 17.28
C TYR A 94 1.70 7.91 16.97
N TYR A 95 1.42 7.52 15.73
CA TYR A 95 0.10 6.99 15.37
C TYR A 95 -0.25 5.77 16.22
N GLU A 96 -1.49 5.73 16.73
CA GLU A 96 -1.89 4.74 17.74
C GLU A 96 -3.30 4.16 17.58
N SER A 97 -4.14 4.78 16.75
CA SER A 97 -5.50 4.29 16.52
C SER A 97 -5.97 4.57 15.10
N ALA A 98 -7.00 3.85 14.68
CA ALA A 98 -7.67 4.08 13.41
C ALA A 98 -9.19 3.93 13.54
N ASN A 99 -9.92 4.72 12.75
CA ASN A 99 -11.35 4.61 12.55
C ASN A 99 -11.64 4.23 11.10
N LEU A 100 -12.46 3.19 10.90
CA LEU A 100 -13.03 2.78 9.62
C LEU A 100 -14.44 3.38 9.50
N LEU A 101 -14.66 4.31 8.57
CA LEU A 101 -15.96 5.00 8.41
C LEU A 101 -16.52 5.56 9.74
N ASN A 102 -15.68 6.27 10.49
CA ASN A 102 -15.99 6.85 11.81
C ASN A 102 -16.27 5.82 12.94
N LYS A 103 -16.06 4.53 12.70
CA LYS A 103 -16.10 3.50 13.75
C LYS A 103 -14.70 3.06 14.12
N PRO A 104 -14.36 2.88 15.41
CA PRO A 104 -13.06 2.37 15.81
C PRO A 104 -12.73 1.05 15.11
N ALA A 105 -11.52 0.94 14.55
CA ALA A 105 -11.02 -0.31 14.02
C ALA A 105 -10.88 -1.32 15.16
N SER A 106 -11.31 -2.56 14.93
CA SER A 106 -11.24 -3.62 15.95
C SER A 106 -9.81 -3.97 16.32
N THR A 107 -8.88 -3.83 15.37
CA THR A 107 -7.47 -4.14 15.56
C THR A 107 -6.61 -3.11 14.84
N PHE A 108 -5.76 -2.43 15.59
CA PHE A 108 -4.73 -1.53 15.10
C PHE A 108 -3.38 -1.98 15.65
N LYS A 109 -2.38 -2.14 14.78
CA LYS A 109 -1.03 -2.53 15.15
C LYS A 109 -0.01 -1.59 14.55
N VAL A 110 0.88 -1.07 15.37
CA VAL A 110 2.12 -0.42 14.91
C VAL A 110 3.12 -1.53 14.59
N VAL A 111 3.53 -1.61 13.32
CA VAL A 111 4.48 -2.62 12.82
C VAL A 111 5.91 -2.12 13.00
N SER A 112 6.20 -0.87 12.60
CA SER A 112 7.51 -0.26 12.80
C SER A 112 7.42 1.26 12.94
N ARG A 113 8.47 1.82 13.54
CA ARG A 113 8.74 3.26 13.60
C ARG A 113 10.22 3.46 13.34
N GLU A 114 10.54 4.25 12.31
CA GLU A 114 11.91 4.49 11.88
C GLU A 114 12.18 5.99 11.74
N ALA A 115 13.31 6.45 12.28
CA ALA A 115 13.87 7.74 11.92
C ALA A 115 14.74 7.56 10.67
N GLY A 116 14.44 8.32 9.63
CA GLY A 116 15.20 8.39 8.40
C GLY A 116 16.35 9.39 8.49
N ILE A 117 16.61 10.06 7.37
CA ILE A 117 17.66 11.08 7.27
C ILE A 117 17.31 12.27 8.18
N CYS A 118 18.29 12.72 8.95
CA CYS A 118 18.21 13.92 9.77
C CYS A 118 19.18 14.97 9.23
N ASP A 119 18.73 16.21 9.16
CA ASP A 119 19.53 17.38 8.83
C ASP A 119 19.30 18.50 9.86
N ALA A 120 19.80 19.70 9.57
CA ALA A 120 19.65 20.85 10.45
C ALA A 120 18.18 21.32 10.62
N GLN A 121 17.27 20.91 9.73
CA GLN A 121 15.85 21.28 9.73
C GLN A 121 14.97 20.23 10.42
N GLY A 122 15.47 19.00 10.57
CA GLY A 122 14.82 17.95 11.35
C GLY A 122 15.09 16.56 10.79
N CYS A 123 14.32 15.58 11.28
CA CYS A 123 14.36 14.21 10.76
C CYS A 123 13.11 13.91 9.94
N VAL A 124 13.29 13.09 8.92
CA VAL A 124 12.18 12.36 8.28
C VAL A 124 11.81 11.19 9.17
N PHE A 125 10.54 11.05 9.51
CA PHE A 125 10.00 9.93 10.28
C PHE A 125 9.11 9.05 9.42
N LYS A 126 9.15 7.76 9.69
CA LYS A 126 8.37 6.72 9.02
C LYS A 126 7.65 5.88 10.06
N GLU A 127 6.34 5.74 9.91
CA GLU A 127 5.53 4.83 10.73
C GLU A 127 4.79 3.86 9.82
N LEU A 128 4.95 2.56 10.09
CA LEU A 128 4.23 1.49 9.43
C LEU A 128 3.20 0.90 10.38
N MET A 129 1.96 0.82 9.93
CA MET A 129 0.82 0.30 10.68
C MET A 129 0.06 -0.75 9.88
N SER A 130 -0.59 -1.66 10.60
CA SER A 130 -1.54 -2.64 10.08
C SER A 130 -2.88 -2.44 10.77
N ILE A 131 -3.95 -2.37 9.97
CA ILE A 131 -5.33 -2.19 10.42
C ILE A 131 -6.12 -3.37 9.89
N GLN A 132 -6.66 -4.23 10.78
CA GLN A 132 -7.46 -5.36 10.30
C GLN A 132 -8.78 -4.88 9.70
N VAL A 133 -9.17 -5.52 8.60
CA VAL A 133 -10.46 -5.29 7.93
C VAL A 133 -11.10 -6.65 7.67
N THR A 134 -12.43 -6.74 7.77
CA THR A 134 -13.13 -8.01 7.56
C THR A 134 -13.50 -8.19 6.09
N ASP A 135 -13.61 -9.45 5.64
CA ASP A 135 -14.11 -9.77 4.29
C ASP A 135 -15.49 -9.13 4.05
N THR A 136 -16.39 -9.25 5.03
CA THR A 136 -17.73 -8.63 4.99
C THR A 136 -17.65 -7.13 4.80
N PHE A 137 -16.80 -6.43 5.58
CA PHE A 137 -16.62 -4.99 5.45
C PHE A 137 -16.11 -4.60 4.05
N LEU A 138 -15.08 -5.29 3.53
CA LEU A 138 -14.56 -5.02 2.20
C LEU A 138 -15.62 -5.21 1.10
N ARG A 139 -16.47 -6.23 1.24
CA ARG A 139 -17.56 -6.51 0.29
C ARG A 139 -18.68 -5.47 0.38
N GLU A 140 -19.04 -5.01 1.57
CA GLU A 140 -20.03 -3.94 1.77
C GLU A 140 -19.58 -2.60 1.18
N GLN A 141 -18.28 -2.31 1.23
CA GLN A 141 -17.71 -1.05 0.72
C GLN A 141 -17.29 -1.13 -0.75
N MET A 142 -17.46 -2.28 -1.41
CA MET A 142 -16.95 -2.53 -2.76
C MET A 142 -17.49 -1.55 -3.82
N ASP A 143 -18.68 -0.98 -3.64
CA ASP A 143 -19.27 -0.01 -4.58
C ASP A 143 -19.00 1.46 -4.24
N LYS A 144 -18.52 1.76 -3.03
CA LYS A 144 -18.35 3.14 -2.55
C LYS A 144 -16.91 3.49 -2.19
N GLY A 145 -16.08 2.48 -1.91
CA GLY A 145 -14.82 2.68 -1.22
C GLY A 145 -15.05 3.00 0.27
N PHE A 146 -13.97 3.27 1.00
CA PHE A 146 -14.07 3.68 2.39
C PHE A 146 -12.93 4.61 2.81
N GLN A 147 -13.22 5.44 3.80
CA GLN A 147 -12.24 6.28 4.46
C GLN A 147 -11.71 5.62 5.73
N VAL A 148 -10.42 5.80 5.98
CA VAL A 148 -9.73 5.45 7.21
C VAL A 148 -9.11 6.70 7.81
N THR A 149 -9.47 7.02 9.04
CA THR A 149 -8.83 8.11 9.79
C THR A 149 -7.86 7.50 10.78
N ILE A 150 -6.58 7.85 10.69
CA ILE A 150 -5.53 7.36 11.57
C ILE A 150 -5.13 8.50 12.48
N SER A 151 -5.24 8.28 13.79
CA SER A 151 -5.01 9.33 14.79
C SER A 151 -3.69 9.13 15.52
N SER A 152 -2.98 10.22 15.74
CA SER A 152 -1.72 10.27 16.46
C SER A 152 -1.90 10.73 17.91
N LYS A 153 -0.94 10.38 18.77
CA LYS A 153 -0.87 10.90 20.15
C LYS A 153 -0.70 12.40 20.22
N THR A 154 -0.13 13.00 19.17
CA THR A 154 0.10 14.44 19.07
C THR A 154 -1.10 15.23 18.55
N GLY A 155 -2.25 14.56 18.31
CA GLY A 155 -3.47 15.19 17.82
C GLY A 155 -3.50 15.39 16.30
N VAL A 156 -2.50 14.92 15.57
CA VAL A 156 -2.48 14.92 14.10
C VAL A 156 -3.22 13.69 13.61
N SER A 157 -3.98 13.85 12.53
CA SER A 157 -4.67 12.72 11.89
C SER A 157 -4.39 12.70 10.40
N SER A 158 -4.32 11.49 9.84
CA SER A 158 -4.19 11.26 8.39
C SER A 158 -5.45 10.54 7.90
N ASN A 159 -6.03 11.05 6.81
CA ASN A 159 -7.31 10.58 6.27
C ASN A 159 -7.06 9.90 4.94
N LEU A 160 -7.08 8.58 4.94
CA LEU A 160 -6.85 7.77 3.75
C LEU A 160 -8.17 7.40 3.10
N PHE A 161 -8.21 7.35 1.78
CA PHE A 161 -9.36 6.87 1.04
C PHE A 161 -8.99 5.68 0.15
N VAL A 162 -9.67 4.55 0.36
CA VAL A 162 -9.54 3.35 -0.49
C VAL A 162 -10.68 3.35 -1.51
N PRO A 163 -10.39 3.54 -2.81
CA PRO A 163 -11.43 3.63 -3.85
C PRO A 163 -12.22 2.32 -4.05
N ALA A 164 -13.48 2.44 -4.47
CA ALA A 164 -14.32 1.29 -4.84
C ALA A 164 -13.67 0.40 -5.91
N GLN A 165 -13.06 1.02 -6.92
CA GLN A 165 -12.41 0.35 -8.04
C GLN A 165 -11.21 -0.47 -7.57
N TYR A 166 -10.46 0.06 -6.60
CA TYR A 166 -9.38 -0.67 -5.94
C TYR A 166 -9.90 -1.93 -5.27
N LEU A 167 -11.00 -1.83 -4.50
CA LEU A 167 -11.62 -2.99 -3.84
C LEU A 167 -12.07 -4.04 -4.85
N LYS A 168 -12.74 -3.62 -5.93
CA LYS A 168 -13.20 -4.53 -6.99
C LYS A 168 -12.04 -5.28 -7.64
N GLY A 169 -11.00 -4.56 -8.06
CA GLY A 169 -9.84 -5.18 -8.70
C GLY A 169 -9.08 -6.11 -7.76
N TYR A 170 -8.86 -5.67 -6.52
CA TYR A 170 -8.17 -6.44 -5.50
C TYR A 170 -8.93 -7.72 -5.12
N LEU A 171 -10.22 -7.61 -4.81
CA LEU A 171 -11.04 -8.77 -4.45
C LEU A 171 -11.21 -9.74 -5.62
N GLN A 172 -11.25 -9.25 -6.86
CA GLN A 172 -11.23 -10.11 -8.04
C GLN A 172 -9.93 -10.93 -8.12
N ALA A 173 -8.78 -10.35 -7.79
CA ALA A 173 -7.51 -11.08 -7.75
C ALA A 173 -7.48 -12.14 -6.62
N VAL A 174 -8.08 -11.81 -5.48
CA VAL A 174 -8.15 -12.71 -4.31
C VAL A 174 -9.11 -13.88 -4.53
N ASP A 175 -10.30 -13.59 -5.06
CA ASP A 175 -11.37 -14.57 -5.27
C ASP A 175 -11.08 -15.46 -6.50
N GLY A 176 -10.33 -14.92 -7.48
CA GLY A 176 -10.09 -15.56 -8.76
C GLY A 176 -11.27 -15.37 -9.73
N PRO A 177 -11.14 -15.85 -10.97
CA PRO A 177 -12.25 -15.82 -11.93
C PRO A 177 -13.46 -16.55 -11.36
N LYS A 178 -14.64 -15.90 -11.40
CA LYS A 178 -15.91 -16.57 -11.14
C LYS A 178 -16.18 -17.49 -12.35
N ASN A 179 -16.15 -18.80 -12.11
CA ASN A 179 -16.62 -19.78 -13.09
C ASN A 179 -18.12 -19.62 -13.34
#